data_AF-A0A7C1WSG6-F1
#
_entry.id   AF-A0A7C1WSG6-F1
#
_cell.length_a   1.000
_cell.length_b   1.000
_cell.length_c   1.000
_cell.angle_alpha   90.00
_cell.angle_beta   90.00
_cell.angle_gamma   90.00
#
_symmetry.space_group_name_H-M   'P 1'
#
loop_
_entity.id
_entity.type
_entity.pdbx_description
1 polymer ?
#
loop_
_entity_poly.entity_id
_entity_poly.type
_entity_poly.pdbx_seq_one_letter_code
_entity_poly.pdbx_strand_id
1 'polypeptide(L)'
;MKLTIAWLFPSRMDIYGDRGNVLTLQRRAEWRGIITELRTFSRGDPFDPDLLDIIFLGGGQDRQQRMLVQDLIKTKGPALRAAIEDGLPTLAVCGGYQLLGEYYQMNDGDRLPGVDILPVETIAEPVRYIGNIIVETDLFGARRTLVGFENHNGCTYLKPGARPLGRVRRRGSGNNGRDHTEGVIYRNAIGTYLHGALLPKNPVLADFLLRKALNRRYGVTELAPLDDSLETEAHDAALRLALKSHPKYLGAHLIKKRDGSPLRGGRDTMKDVPDV
;
A
#
# COMPACT_ATOMS: atom_id res chain seq x y z
N MET A 1 -19.99 -19.17 6.90
CA MET A 1 -18.52 -19.08 6.68
C MET A 1 -17.94 -18.07 7.66
N LYS A 2 -16.67 -18.21 8.03
CA LYS A 2 -15.97 -17.29 8.94
C LYS A 2 -14.60 -16.94 8.39
N LEU A 3 -14.20 -15.67 8.48
CA LEU A 3 -12.85 -15.21 8.16
C LEU A 3 -12.21 -14.51 9.36
N THR A 4 -10.93 -14.75 9.58
CA THR A 4 -10.12 -14.06 10.58
C THR A 4 -9.21 -13.05 9.88
N ILE A 5 -9.39 -11.77 10.17
CA ILE A 5 -8.55 -10.68 9.65
C ILE A 5 -7.50 -10.34 10.72
N ALA A 6 -6.23 -10.42 10.35
CA ALA A 6 -5.12 -10.02 11.19
C ALA A 6 -4.74 -8.56 10.90
N TRP A 7 -4.73 -7.72 11.93
CA TRP A 7 -4.20 -6.37 11.83
C TRP A 7 -2.92 -6.26 12.65
N LEU A 8 -1.80 -6.13 11.94
CA LEU A 8 -0.48 -6.00 12.54
C LEU A 8 -0.22 -4.56 12.99
N PHE A 9 0.16 -4.42 14.25
CA PHE A 9 0.60 -3.19 14.91
C PHE A 9 -0.37 -1.99 14.82
N PRO A 10 -1.68 -2.16 15.07
CA PRO A 10 -2.69 -1.11 14.86
C PRO A 10 -2.44 0.18 15.65
N SER A 11 -1.81 0.11 16.82
CA SER A 11 -1.54 1.31 17.65
C SER A 11 -0.39 2.19 17.12
N ARG A 12 0.39 1.68 16.16
CA ARG A 12 1.61 2.32 15.65
C ARG A 12 1.63 2.45 14.12
N MET A 13 0.91 1.56 13.44
CA MET A 13 0.84 1.43 11.98
C MET A 13 -0.61 1.68 11.48
N ASP A 14 -1.19 2.81 11.89
CA ASP A 14 -2.55 3.26 11.53
C ASP A 14 -2.56 4.76 11.19
N ILE A 15 -1.72 5.15 10.22
CA ILE A 15 -1.75 6.53 9.70
C ILE A 15 -2.74 6.63 8.54
N TYR A 16 -3.22 7.85 8.28
CA TYR A 16 -4.09 8.15 7.12
C TYR A 16 -5.41 7.35 7.03
N GLY A 17 -5.94 6.91 8.18
CA GLY A 17 -7.24 6.25 8.27
C GLY A 17 -7.22 4.79 7.84
N ASP A 18 -6.09 4.11 8.00
CA ASP A 18 -5.88 2.71 7.59
C ASP A 18 -6.86 1.73 8.26
N ARG A 19 -7.37 2.04 9.47
CA ARG A 19 -8.53 1.37 10.09
C ARG A 19 -9.72 1.21 9.15
N GLY A 20 -9.95 2.19 8.28
CA GLY A 20 -11.03 2.17 7.30
C GLY A 20 -10.94 0.96 6.36
N ASN A 21 -9.73 0.50 6.03
CA ASN A 21 -9.54 -0.70 5.19
C ASN A 21 -10.05 -1.96 5.90
N VAL A 22 -9.70 -2.13 7.17
CA VAL A 22 -10.14 -3.28 7.97
C VAL A 22 -11.66 -3.27 8.13
N LEU A 23 -12.24 -2.11 8.44
CA LEU A 23 -13.69 -1.96 8.55
C LEU A 23 -14.40 -2.29 7.24
N THR A 24 -13.87 -1.86 6.09
CA THR A 24 -14.44 -2.22 4.78
C THR A 24 -14.45 -3.74 4.57
N LEU A 25 -13.36 -4.44 4.89
CA LEU A 25 -13.32 -5.91 4.76
C LEU A 25 -14.37 -6.58 5.66
N GLN A 26 -14.50 -6.13 6.90
CA GLN A 26 -15.51 -6.66 7.83
C GLN A 26 -16.93 -6.44 7.31
N ARG A 27 -17.26 -5.19 6.94
CA ARG A 27 -18.62 -4.84 6.47
C ARG A 27 -19.00 -5.55 5.18
N ARG A 28 -18.11 -5.59 4.20
CA ARG A 28 -18.37 -6.28 2.93
C ARG A 28 -18.51 -7.80 3.08
N ALA A 29 -17.87 -8.40 4.08
CA ALA A 29 -18.08 -9.80 4.43
C ALA A 29 -19.41 -10.01 5.17
N GLU A 30 -19.71 -9.16 6.16
CA GLU A 30 -20.95 -9.22 6.95
C GLU A 30 -22.21 -9.04 6.08
N TRP A 31 -22.18 -8.13 5.11
CA TRP A 31 -23.28 -7.94 4.15
C TRP A 31 -23.55 -9.17 3.26
N ARG A 32 -22.61 -10.13 3.23
CA ARG A 32 -22.75 -11.43 2.55
C ARG A 32 -23.01 -12.58 3.53
N GLY A 33 -23.33 -12.30 4.79
CA GLY A 33 -23.54 -13.30 5.83
C GLY A 33 -22.27 -14.05 6.25
N ILE A 34 -21.09 -13.50 5.96
CA ILE A 34 -19.80 -14.08 6.37
C ILE A 34 -19.39 -13.44 7.69
N ILE A 35 -19.17 -14.28 8.70
CA ILE A 35 -18.72 -13.82 10.02
C ILE A 35 -17.27 -13.38 9.90
N THR A 36 -16.91 -12.24 10.48
CA THR A 36 -15.50 -11.81 10.59
C THR A 36 -15.04 -11.75 12.03
N GLU A 37 -13.81 -12.17 12.27
CA GLU A 37 -13.09 -11.99 13.52
C GLU A 37 -11.87 -11.10 13.24
N LEU A 38 -11.72 -10.01 13.98
CA LEU A 38 -10.53 -9.17 13.91
C LEU A 38 -9.57 -9.58 15.03
N ARG A 39 -8.35 -9.98 14.65
CA ARG A 39 -7.24 -10.20 15.57
C ARG A 39 -6.17 -9.15 15.38
N THR A 40 -5.80 -8.46 16.46
CA THR A 40 -4.74 -7.46 16.44
C THR A 40 -3.47 -8.04 17.03
N PHE A 41 -2.33 -7.75 16.41
CA PHE A 41 -1.03 -8.22 16.89
C PHE A 41 -0.12 -7.03 17.18
N SER A 42 0.33 -6.92 18.42
CA SER A 42 1.30 -5.94 18.90
C SER A 42 2.71 -6.51 18.92
N ARG A 43 3.66 -5.69 19.39
CA ARG A 43 5.06 -6.09 19.58
C ARG A 43 5.17 -7.19 20.63
N GLY A 44 5.87 -8.27 20.31
CA GLY A 44 6.08 -9.42 21.20
C GLY A 44 4.97 -10.46 21.17
N ASP A 45 3.81 -10.14 20.57
CA ASP A 45 2.71 -11.11 20.48
C ASP A 45 3.12 -12.30 19.60
N PRO A 46 2.77 -13.54 20.01
CA PRO A 46 2.94 -14.71 19.17
C PRO A 46 2.10 -14.56 17.91
N PHE A 47 2.64 -15.05 16.80
CA PHE A 47 1.99 -14.93 15.49
C PHE A 47 1.88 -16.31 14.84
N ASP A 48 0.65 -16.79 14.80
CA ASP A 48 0.28 -18.05 14.16
C ASP A 48 -0.61 -17.74 12.94
N PRO A 49 -0.07 -17.87 11.71
CA PRO A 49 -0.79 -17.54 10.49
C PRO A 49 -1.83 -18.59 10.09
N ASP A 50 -1.81 -19.80 10.65
CA ASP A 50 -2.72 -20.87 10.24
C ASP A 50 -4.17 -20.59 10.63
N LEU A 51 -4.37 -19.67 11.58
CA LEU A 51 -5.68 -19.22 12.04
C LEU A 51 -6.20 -17.97 11.30
N LEU A 52 -5.43 -17.47 10.33
CA LEU A 52 -5.64 -16.19 9.67
C LEU A 52 -6.07 -16.39 8.21
N ASP A 53 -6.91 -15.48 7.73
CA ASP A 53 -7.43 -15.50 6.36
C ASP A 53 -7.03 -14.29 5.54
N ILE A 54 -6.78 -13.15 6.20
CA ILE A 54 -6.31 -11.91 5.57
C ILE A 54 -5.34 -11.23 6.54
N ILE A 55 -4.24 -10.69 6.02
CA ILE A 55 -3.34 -9.83 6.77
C ILE A 55 -3.47 -8.39 6.30
N PHE A 56 -3.56 -7.47 7.25
CA PHE A 56 -3.45 -6.05 7.02
C PHE A 56 -2.28 -5.47 7.84
N LEU A 57 -1.41 -4.73 7.16
CA LEU A 57 -0.31 -3.98 7.76
C LEU A 57 -0.33 -2.55 7.23
N GLY A 58 -0.78 -1.60 8.06
CA GLY A 58 -0.89 -0.19 7.69
C GLY A 58 0.45 0.52 7.60
N GLY A 59 0.39 1.83 7.38
CA GLY A 59 1.56 2.71 7.35
C GLY A 59 1.96 3.22 8.74
N GLY A 60 3.24 3.51 8.92
CA GLY A 60 3.77 4.19 10.10
C GLY A 60 4.93 5.12 9.73
N GLN A 61 5.19 6.09 10.59
CA GLN A 61 6.35 7.00 10.45
C GLN A 61 7.66 6.24 10.69
N ASP A 62 8.79 6.73 10.16
CA ASP A 62 10.13 6.12 10.28
C ASP A 62 10.47 5.68 11.72
N ARG A 63 10.21 6.54 12.71
CA ARG A 63 10.44 6.22 14.13
C ARG A 63 9.68 4.96 14.57
N GLN A 64 8.45 4.79 14.09
CA GLN A 64 7.58 3.68 14.48
C GLN A 64 8.01 2.41 13.75
N GLN A 65 8.40 2.51 12.48
CA GLN A 65 8.99 1.40 11.75
C GLN A 65 10.26 0.90 12.45
N ARG A 66 11.19 1.80 12.82
CA ARG A 66 12.43 1.47 13.55
C ARG A 66 12.15 0.75 14.89
N MET A 67 11.07 1.11 15.59
CA MET A 67 10.68 0.47 16.86
C MET A 67 10.10 -0.94 16.70
N LEU A 68 9.54 -1.26 15.53
CA LEU A 68 8.79 -2.49 15.29
C LEU A 68 9.56 -3.50 14.43
N VAL A 69 10.50 -3.03 13.60
CA VAL A 69 11.18 -3.85 12.59
C VAL A 69 11.84 -5.09 13.18
N GLN A 70 12.46 -4.99 14.35
CA GLN A 70 13.10 -6.14 15.01
C GLN A 70 12.09 -7.22 15.41
N ASP A 71 10.92 -6.83 15.93
CA ASP A 71 9.85 -7.78 16.27
C ASP A 71 9.18 -8.36 15.03
N LEU A 72 8.91 -7.50 14.04
CA LEU A 72 8.35 -7.94 12.77
C LEU A 72 9.23 -9.00 12.12
N ILE A 73 10.54 -8.79 12.06
CA ILE A 73 11.48 -9.75 11.47
C ILE A 73 11.60 -11.01 12.32
N LYS A 74 11.86 -10.87 13.63
CA LYS A 74 12.23 -12.02 14.46
C LYS A 74 11.03 -12.85 14.90
N THR A 75 9.95 -12.18 15.32
CA THR A 75 8.80 -12.83 15.94
C THR A 75 7.79 -13.27 14.89
N LYS A 76 7.58 -12.45 13.85
CA LYS A 76 6.49 -12.65 12.88
C LYS A 76 6.99 -13.02 11.49
N GLY A 77 8.22 -12.66 11.14
CA GLY A 77 8.75 -12.68 9.78
C GLY A 77 8.75 -14.06 9.11
N PRO A 78 9.32 -15.11 9.74
CA PRO A 78 9.32 -16.45 9.15
C PRO A 78 7.90 -16.98 8.86
N ALA A 79 6.99 -16.80 9.81
CA ALA A 79 5.60 -17.22 9.69
C ALA A 79 4.84 -16.39 8.65
N LEU A 80 5.04 -15.07 8.61
CA LEU A 80 4.49 -14.19 7.58
C LEU A 80 4.95 -14.58 6.18
N ARG A 81 6.24 -14.87 6.03
CA ARG A 81 6.82 -15.31 4.75
C ARG A 81 6.17 -16.62 4.33
N ALA A 82 6.16 -17.64 5.18
CA ALA A 82 5.54 -18.93 4.86
C ALA A 82 4.07 -18.78 4.46
N ALA A 83 3.30 -17.98 5.19
CA ALA A 83 1.88 -17.78 4.91
C ALA A 83 1.61 -17.04 3.59
N ILE A 84 2.39 -15.98 3.30
CA ILE A 84 2.27 -15.25 2.03
C ILE A 84 2.72 -16.13 0.86
N GLU A 85 3.77 -16.92 1.03
CA GLU A 85 4.19 -17.92 0.04
C GLU A 85 3.09 -18.96 -0.23
N ASP A 86 2.37 -19.39 0.80
CA ASP A 86 1.21 -20.28 0.68
C ASP A 86 -0.05 -19.57 0.14
N GLY A 87 0.04 -18.27 -0.16
CA GLY A 87 -1.01 -17.50 -0.82
C GLY A 87 -2.01 -16.83 0.13
N LEU A 88 -1.65 -16.63 1.40
CA LEU A 88 -2.46 -15.84 2.33
C LEU A 88 -2.61 -14.38 1.82
N PRO A 89 -3.83 -13.91 1.56
CA PRO A 89 -4.08 -12.54 1.09
C PRO A 89 -3.54 -11.51 2.08
N THR A 90 -2.77 -10.56 1.56
CA THR A 90 -2.13 -9.53 2.39
C THR A 90 -2.26 -8.17 1.75
N LEU A 91 -2.63 -7.16 2.53
CA LEU A 91 -2.57 -5.76 2.14
C LEU A 91 -1.61 -5.01 3.05
N ALA A 92 -0.54 -4.50 2.48
CA ALA A 92 0.47 -3.71 3.15
C ALA A 92 0.50 -2.28 2.57
N VAL A 93 0.42 -1.28 3.44
CA VAL A 93 0.29 0.12 3.04
C VAL A 93 1.50 0.92 3.53
N CYS A 94 2.13 1.68 2.64
CA CYS A 94 3.25 2.60 2.93
C CYS A 94 4.36 1.96 3.77
N GLY A 95 4.56 2.37 5.03
CA GLY A 95 5.56 1.75 5.91
C GLY A 95 5.43 0.23 6.04
N GLY A 96 4.20 -0.29 6.05
CA GLY A 96 3.97 -1.73 6.00
C GLY A 96 4.50 -2.37 4.73
N TYR A 97 4.21 -1.75 3.58
CA TYR A 97 4.71 -2.19 2.28
C TYR A 97 6.25 -2.19 2.25
N GLN A 98 6.88 -1.10 2.71
CA GLN A 98 8.33 -0.95 2.76
C GLN A 98 8.99 -2.04 3.61
N LEU A 99 8.45 -2.29 4.81
CA LEU A 99 8.97 -3.29 5.75
C LEU A 99 8.82 -4.74 5.26
N LEU A 100 7.89 -5.03 4.33
CA LEU A 100 7.79 -6.35 3.71
C LEU A 100 8.77 -6.56 2.55
N GLY A 101 9.43 -5.50 2.06
CA GLY A 101 10.52 -5.59 1.08
C GLY A 101 11.84 -6.08 1.69
N GLU A 102 12.93 -5.99 0.92
CA GLU A 102 14.27 -6.38 1.35
C GLU A 102 14.80 -5.45 2.46
N TYR A 103 14.67 -4.14 2.26
CA TYR A 103 15.03 -3.12 3.23
C TYR A 103 14.33 -1.78 2.95
N TYR A 104 14.31 -0.93 3.99
CA TYR A 104 14.02 0.49 3.88
C TYR A 104 15.25 1.29 4.34
N GLN A 105 15.84 2.07 3.43
CA GLN A 105 16.93 2.98 3.76
C GLN A 105 16.35 4.37 4.08
N MET A 106 16.63 4.88 5.28
CA MET A 106 16.19 6.20 5.73
C MET A 106 17.05 7.32 5.14
N ASN A 107 16.59 8.57 5.27
CA ASN A 107 17.26 9.76 4.73
C ASN A 107 18.65 10.01 5.34
N ASP A 108 18.92 9.49 6.54
CA ASP A 108 20.22 9.54 7.22
C ASP A 108 21.20 8.45 6.73
N GLY A 109 20.76 7.55 5.85
CA GLY A 109 21.53 6.44 5.31
C GLY A 109 21.38 5.14 6.09
N ASP A 110 20.74 5.15 7.27
CA ASP A 110 20.48 3.95 8.05
C ASP A 110 19.58 2.98 7.28
N ARG A 111 19.97 1.71 7.21
CA ARG A 111 19.17 0.65 6.59
C ARG A 111 18.42 -0.14 7.66
N LEU A 112 17.09 -0.08 7.59
CA LEU A 112 16.23 -1.02 8.30
C LEU A 112 16.08 -2.27 7.43
N PRO A 113 16.52 -3.46 7.90
CA PRO A 113 16.21 -4.69 7.20
C PRO A 113 14.68 -4.84 7.13
N GLY A 114 14.16 -5.36 6.02
CA GLY A 114 12.78 -5.76 5.90
C GLY A 114 12.60 -7.24 6.17
N VAL A 115 11.39 -7.74 5.99
CA VAL A 115 11.08 -9.18 6.09
C VAL A 115 11.51 -9.93 4.82
N ASP A 116 11.80 -9.21 3.74
CA ASP A 116 12.28 -9.72 2.44
C ASP A 116 11.29 -10.70 1.77
N ILE A 117 10.00 -10.38 1.84
CA ILE A 117 8.92 -11.18 1.23
C ILE A 117 8.55 -10.61 -0.14
N LEU A 118 8.35 -9.30 -0.20
CA LEU A 118 8.04 -8.61 -1.46
C LEU A 118 9.34 -8.36 -2.22
N PRO A 119 9.36 -8.59 -3.55
CA PRO A 119 10.56 -8.42 -4.37
C PRO A 119 10.82 -6.95 -4.68
N VAL A 120 11.06 -6.14 -3.64
CA VAL A 120 11.26 -4.70 -3.71
C VAL A 120 12.31 -4.24 -2.71
N GLU A 121 12.93 -3.09 -2.98
CA GLU A 121 13.73 -2.33 -2.03
C GLU A 121 13.21 -0.89 -1.95
N THR A 122 13.36 -0.22 -0.82
CA THR A 122 12.92 1.18 -0.68
C THR A 122 14.02 2.08 -0.14
N ILE A 123 14.18 3.25 -0.75
CA ILE A 123 15.15 4.26 -0.35
C ILE A 123 14.39 5.58 -0.14
N ALA A 124 14.48 6.16 1.05
CA ALA A 124 13.96 7.49 1.31
C ALA A 124 14.74 8.54 0.51
N GLU A 125 14.00 9.44 -0.14
CA GLU A 125 14.56 10.62 -0.80
C GLU A 125 14.16 11.91 -0.04
N PRO A 126 14.89 13.02 -0.26
CA PRO A 126 14.50 14.33 0.29
C PRO A 126 13.15 14.84 -0.22
N VAL A 127 12.75 14.39 -1.41
CA VAL A 127 11.48 14.75 -2.04
C VAL A 127 10.36 13.91 -1.44
N ARG A 128 9.29 14.58 -1.02
CA ARG A 128 8.05 13.92 -0.61
C ARG A 128 7.00 14.04 -1.70
N TYR A 129 6.48 12.90 -2.14
CA TYR A 129 5.39 12.78 -3.10
C TYR A 129 4.06 12.87 -2.39
N ILE A 130 3.29 13.92 -2.72
CA ILE A 130 2.00 14.22 -2.09
C ILE A 130 0.99 14.53 -3.17
N GLY A 131 -0.08 13.73 -3.26
CA GLY A 131 -1.12 13.98 -4.24
C GLY A 131 -2.20 12.92 -4.29
N ASN A 132 -3.30 13.27 -4.96
CA ASN A 132 -4.26 12.27 -5.40
C ASN A 132 -3.66 11.48 -6.57
N ILE A 133 -3.83 10.17 -6.59
CA ILE A 133 -3.23 9.28 -7.57
C ILE A 133 -4.29 8.36 -8.19
N ILE A 134 -4.13 8.09 -9.48
CA ILE A 134 -4.92 7.13 -10.24
C ILE A 134 -3.99 6.04 -10.73
N VAL A 135 -4.34 4.78 -10.47
CA VAL A 135 -3.58 3.61 -10.89
C VAL A 135 -4.47 2.75 -11.76
N GLU A 136 -4.04 2.45 -12.97
CA GLU A 136 -4.70 1.50 -13.85
C GLU A 136 -4.12 0.11 -13.65
N THR A 137 -4.98 -0.87 -13.40
CA THR A 137 -4.60 -2.25 -13.12
C THR A 137 -5.50 -3.23 -13.89
N ASP A 138 -4.94 -4.37 -14.24
CA ASP A 138 -5.60 -5.52 -14.83
C ASP A 138 -5.75 -6.70 -13.83
N LEU A 139 -5.43 -6.47 -12.55
CA LEU A 139 -5.46 -7.47 -11.48
C LEU A 139 -6.77 -8.27 -11.42
N PHE A 140 -7.88 -7.67 -11.81
CA PHE A 140 -9.22 -8.24 -11.68
C PHE A 140 -9.69 -8.99 -12.93
N GLY A 141 -8.78 -9.30 -13.88
CA GLY A 141 -9.11 -9.93 -15.17
C GLY A 141 -9.68 -8.96 -16.21
N ALA A 142 -9.82 -7.69 -15.85
CA ALA A 142 -10.20 -6.60 -16.73
C ALA A 142 -9.54 -5.31 -16.25
N ARG A 143 -9.31 -4.37 -17.17
CA ARG A 143 -8.78 -3.05 -16.83
C ARG A 143 -9.76 -2.32 -15.90
N ARG A 144 -9.24 -1.83 -14.78
CA ARG A 144 -9.93 -1.02 -13.77
C ARG A 144 -9.00 0.07 -13.28
N THR A 145 -9.57 1.09 -12.66
CA THR A 145 -8.84 2.12 -11.92
C THR A 145 -8.86 1.80 -10.44
N LEU A 146 -7.75 2.13 -9.76
CA LEU A 146 -7.68 2.33 -8.33
C LEU A 146 -7.41 3.81 -8.09
N VAL A 147 -8.05 4.37 -7.06
CA VAL A 147 -7.87 5.78 -6.67
C VAL A 147 -7.43 5.86 -5.22
N GLY A 148 -6.53 6.80 -4.93
CA GLY A 148 -6.05 7.00 -3.57
C GLY A 148 -5.31 8.32 -3.41
N PHE A 149 -4.58 8.41 -2.31
CA PHE A 149 -3.70 9.54 -2.02
C PHE A 149 -2.30 9.02 -1.69
N GLU A 150 -1.28 9.56 -2.33
CA GLU A 150 0.12 9.25 -2.01
C GLU A 150 0.67 10.32 -1.07
N ASN A 151 1.46 9.90 -0.06
CA ASN A 151 2.10 10.81 0.90
C ASN A 151 3.36 10.18 1.48
N HIS A 152 4.39 10.01 0.66
CA HIS A 152 5.60 9.29 1.03
C HIS A 152 6.86 9.94 0.44
N ASN A 153 7.98 9.72 1.09
CA ASN A 153 9.32 10.04 0.61
C ASN A 153 10.14 8.78 0.30
N GLY A 154 9.66 7.60 0.69
CA GLY A 154 10.23 6.33 0.27
C GLY A 154 10.01 6.13 -1.22
N CYS A 155 11.11 5.98 -1.96
CA CYS A 155 11.13 5.58 -3.36
C CYS A 155 11.37 4.07 -3.41
N THR A 156 10.36 3.32 -3.83
CA THR A 156 10.42 1.87 -3.94
C THR A 156 10.83 1.45 -5.35
N TYR A 157 11.71 0.47 -5.43
CA TYR A 157 12.22 -0.10 -6.67
C TYR A 157 11.87 -1.58 -6.71
N LEU A 158 11.21 -1.99 -7.79
CA LEU A 158 10.83 -3.39 -8.01
C LEU A 158 12.03 -4.18 -8.54
N LYS A 159 12.27 -5.37 -7.99
CA LYS A 159 13.30 -6.29 -8.49
C LYS A 159 12.93 -6.80 -9.90
N PRO A 160 13.91 -7.26 -10.70
CA PRO A 160 13.63 -7.86 -12.01
C PRO A 160 12.58 -8.97 -11.92
N GLY A 161 11.56 -8.90 -12.79
CA GLY A 161 10.45 -9.87 -12.83
C GLY A 161 9.32 -9.61 -11.83
N ALA A 162 9.46 -8.65 -10.91
CA ALA A 162 8.37 -8.24 -10.04
C ALA A 162 7.26 -7.51 -10.82
N ARG A 163 6.01 -7.75 -10.43
CA ARG A 163 4.83 -7.14 -11.08
C ARG A 163 4.31 -5.98 -10.24
N PRO A 164 4.12 -4.78 -10.82
CA PRO A 164 3.50 -3.66 -10.10
C PRO A 164 2.00 -3.91 -9.87
N LEU A 165 1.42 -3.22 -8.88
CA LEU A 165 -0.05 -3.20 -8.68
C LEU A 165 -0.76 -2.61 -9.89
N GLY A 166 -0.17 -1.58 -10.48
CA GLY A 166 -0.62 -1.05 -11.75
C GLY A 166 0.28 0.07 -12.28
N ARG A 167 -0.20 0.74 -13.33
CA ARG A 167 0.47 1.90 -13.92
C ARG A 167 -0.17 3.18 -13.44
N VAL A 168 0.63 4.16 -13.08
CA VAL A 168 0.15 5.48 -12.71
C VAL A 168 -0.38 6.18 -13.96
N ARG A 169 -1.60 6.70 -13.88
CA ARG A 169 -2.22 7.41 -15.00
C ARG A 169 -1.93 8.90 -14.90
N ARG A 170 -1.34 9.48 -15.95
CA ARG A 170 -1.01 10.92 -16.06
C ARG A 170 -0.13 11.43 -14.92
N ARG A 171 -0.76 11.93 -13.85
CA ARG A 171 -0.14 12.72 -12.77
C ARG A 171 -0.24 11.95 -11.46
N GLY A 172 0.91 11.68 -10.88
CA GLY A 172 1.12 10.90 -9.66
C GLY A 172 2.55 10.34 -9.70
N SER A 173 3.13 10.02 -8.55
CA SER A 173 4.50 9.53 -8.48
C SER A 173 4.57 8.01 -8.40
N GLY A 174 3.60 7.39 -7.72
CA GLY A 174 3.59 5.96 -7.49
C GLY A 174 4.83 5.52 -6.70
N ASN A 175 5.45 4.40 -7.08
CA ASN A 175 6.54 3.81 -6.33
C ASN A 175 7.73 4.76 -6.10
N ASN A 176 8.11 5.55 -7.11
CA ASN A 176 9.34 6.35 -7.06
C ASN A 176 9.34 7.64 -7.90
N GLY A 177 8.23 7.97 -8.59
CA GLY A 177 8.13 9.16 -9.44
C GLY A 177 8.82 9.05 -10.81
N ARG A 178 9.38 7.89 -11.17
CA ARG A 178 10.16 7.71 -12.41
C ARG A 178 9.62 6.57 -13.28
N ASP A 179 9.22 5.47 -12.66
CA ASP A 179 8.86 4.25 -13.40
C ASP A 179 7.40 4.26 -13.89
N HIS A 180 6.61 5.24 -13.46
CA HIS A 180 5.16 5.32 -13.70
C HIS A 180 4.40 4.04 -13.29
N THR A 181 4.92 3.33 -12.29
CA THR A 181 4.29 2.18 -11.66
C THR A 181 3.94 2.49 -10.21
N GLU A 182 2.94 1.80 -9.69
CA GLU A 182 2.55 1.93 -8.30
C GLU A 182 2.36 0.54 -7.69
N GLY A 183 2.83 0.41 -6.46
CA GLY A 183 2.77 -0.79 -5.63
C GLY A 183 3.45 -2.00 -6.24
N VAL A 184 3.18 -3.16 -5.63
CA VAL A 184 3.61 -4.48 -6.09
C VAL A 184 2.51 -5.50 -5.83
N ILE A 185 2.44 -6.52 -6.69
CA ILE A 185 1.63 -7.72 -6.48
C ILE A 185 2.59 -8.90 -6.41
N TYR A 186 2.49 -9.65 -5.32
CA TYR A 186 3.25 -10.89 -5.12
C TYR A 186 2.31 -11.97 -4.58
N ARG A 187 2.01 -12.98 -5.39
CA ARG A 187 0.94 -13.97 -5.11
C ARG A 187 -0.40 -13.26 -4.84
N ASN A 188 -0.94 -13.38 -3.63
CA ASN A 188 -2.14 -12.67 -3.17
C ASN A 188 -1.81 -11.48 -2.24
N ALA A 189 -0.53 -11.11 -2.10
CA ALA A 189 -0.07 -9.97 -1.34
C ALA A 189 0.05 -8.73 -2.23
N ILE A 190 -0.38 -7.59 -1.68
CA ILE A 190 -0.35 -6.28 -2.32
C ILE A 190 0.36 -5.31 -1.40
N GLY A 191 1.41 -4.68 -1.92
CA GLY A 191 2.07 -3.54 -1.31
C GLY A 191 1.73 -2.27 -2.07
N THR A 192 1.39 -1.17 -1.40
CA THR A 192 1.00 0.09 -2.07
C THR A 192 1.21 1.32 -1.20
N TYR A 193 1.40 2.48 -1.83
CA TYR A 193 1.40 3.81 -1.20
C TYR A 193 0.03 4.50 -1.20
N LEU A 194 -1.02 3.87 -1.75
CA LEU A 194 -2.36 4.47 -1.75
C LEU A 194 -2.97 4.51 -0.34
N HIS A 195 -3.31 5.73 0.10
CA HIS A 195 -3.92 6.05 1.40
C HIS A 195 -5.32 6.69 1.30
N GLY A 196 -5.84 7.13 2.46
CA GLY A 196 -7.09 7.90 2.64
C GLY A 196 -8.30 6.99 2.86
N ALA A 197 -8.05 5.89 3.59
CA ALA A 197 -8.56 4.54 3.41
C ALA A 197 -8.67 4.12 1.92
N LEU A 198 -7.90 3.11 1.52
CA LEU A 198 -7.84 2.62 0.15
C LEU A 198 -9.12 1.85 -0.21
N LEU A 199 -9.51 0.86 0.59
CA LEU A 199 -10.57 -0.09 0.24
C LEU A 199 -11.98 0.52 0.11
N PRO A 200 -12.43 1.50 0.93
CA PRO A 200 -13.77 2.08 0.78
C PRO A 200 -14.05 2.70 -0.59
N LYS A 201 -13.01 3.24 -1.26
CA LYS A 201 -13.14 3.84 -2.61
C LYS A 201 -12.78 2.85 -3.73
N ASN A 202 -12.36 1.65 -3.37
CA ASN A 202 -11.90 0.62 -4.31
C ASN A 202 -12.52 -0.73 -3.91
N PRO A 203 -13.86 -0.86 -3.98
CA PRO A 203 -14.58 -2.04 -3.49
C PRO A 203 -14.12 -3.33 -4.18
N VAL A 204 -13.75 -3.25 -5.46
CA VAL A 204 -13.20 -4.37 -6.23
C VAL A 204 -11.89 -4.93 -5.63
N LEU A 205 -11.08 -4.09 -4.99
CA LEU A 205 -9.86 -4.50 -4.32
C LEU A 205 -10.16 -5.18 -2.98
N ALA A 206 -11.16 -4.68 -2.25
CA ALA A 206 -11.63 -5.31 -1.02
C ALA A 206 -12.19 -6.71 -1.31
N ASP A 207 -13.01 -6.82 -2.36
CA ASP A 207 -13.60 -8.08 -2.80
C ASP A 207 -12.56 -9.03 -3.39
N PHE A 208 -11.49 -8.53 -4.01
CA PHE A 208 -10.35 -9.35 -4.39
C PHE A 208 -9.73 -10.05 -3.17
N LEU A 209 -9.44 -9.32 -2.09
CA LEU A 209 -8.86 -9.88 -0.86
C LEU A 209 -9.81 -10.90 -0.21
N LEU A 210 -11.09 -10.55 -0.08
CA LEU A 210 -12.12 -11.45 0.46
C LEU A 210 -12.27 -12.73 -0.37
N ARG A 211 -12.32 -12.61 -1.70
CA ARG A 211 -12.43 -13.76 -2.60
C ARG A 211 -11.21 -14.67 -2.48
N LYS A 212 -9.99 -14.11 -2.40
CA LYS A 212 -8.78 -14.92 -2.23
C LYS A 212 -8.78 -15.66 -0.89
N ALA A 213 -9.25 -15.01 0.18
CA ALA A 213 -9.37 -15.61 1.50
C ALA A 213 -10.39 -16.77 1.52
N LEU A 214 -11.58 -16.52 0.98
CA LEU A 214 -12.66 -17.51 0.90
C LEU A 214 -12.30 -18.68 -0.03
N ASN A 215 -11.60 -18.41 -1.13
CA ASN A 215 -11.11 -19.46 -2.01
C ASN A 215 -10.11 -20.37 -1.29
N ARG A 216 -9.14 -19.78 -0.59
CA ARG A 216 -8.13 -20.52 0.17
C ARG A 216 -8.75 -21.38 1.28
N ARG A 217 -9.72 -20.86 2.04
CA ARG A 217 -10.30 -21.56 3.19
C ARG A 217 -11.45 -22.49 2.86
N TYR A 218 -12.26 -22.15 1.86
CA TYR A 218 -13.54 -22.83 1.58
C TYR A 218 -13.73 -23.22 0.11
N GLY A 219 -12.79 -22.91 -0.78
CA GLY A 219 -12.91 -23.18 -2.22
C GLY A 219 -13.87 -22.25 -2.97
N VAL A 220 -14.40 -21.21 -2.30
CA VAL A 220 -15.36 -20.27 -2.92
C VAL A 220 -14.66 -19.34 -3.90
N THR A 221 -15.07 -19.36 -5.17
CA THR A 221 -14.46 -18.56 -6.25
C THR A 221 -15.21 -17.28 -6.59
N GLU A 222 -16.48 -17.18 -6.20
CA GLU A 222 -17.35 -16.04 -6.52
C GLU A 222 -17.98 -15.45 -5.27
N LEU A 223 -18.21 -14.15 -5.29
CA LEU A 223 -18.92 -13.43 -4.23
C LEU A 223 -20.25 -12.95 -4.77
N ALA A 224 -21.29 -13.05 -3.94
CA ALA A 224 -22.55 -12.37 -4.23
C ALA A 224 -22.29 -10.87 -4.45
N PRO A 225 -22.89 -10.26 -5.49
CA PRO A 225 -22.74 -8.82 -5.74
C PRO A 225 -23.33 -8.03 -4.56
N LEU A 226 -22.77 -6.86 -4.32
CA LEU A 226 -23.29 -5.87 -3.38
C LEU A 226 -23.70 -4.62 -4.19
N ASP A 227 -24.56 -3.81 -3.61
CA ASP A 227 -24.80 -2.46 -4.12
C ASP A 227 -23.60 -1.58 -3.77
N ASP A 228 -22.75 -1.31 -4.76
CA ASP A 228 -21.55 -0.47 -4.64
C ASP A 228 -21.83 0.99 -5.07
N SER A 229 -23.08 1.45 -5.08
CA SER A 229 -23.45 2.79 -5.56
C SER A 229 -22.71 3.91 -4.84
N LEU A 230 -22.60 3.85 -3.52
CA LEU A 230 -21.88 4.83 -2.71
C LEU A 230 -20.36 4.74 -2.89
N GLU A 231 -19.80 3.52 -2.93
CA GLU A 231 -18.39 3.31 -3.20
C GLU A 231 -17.98 3.80 -4.59
N THR A 232 -18.86 3.61 -5.58
CA THR A 232 -18.69 4.10 -6.96
C THR A 232 -18.71 5.63 -6.99
N GLU A 233 -19.66 6.27 -6.29
CA GLU A 233 -19.69 7.73 -6.18
C GLU A 233 -18.42 8.27 -5.52
N ALA A 234 -17.94 7.63 -4.45
CA ALA A 234 -16.70 7.99 -3.77
C ALA A 234 -15.47 7.79 -4.66
N HIS A 235 -15.43 6.70 -5.44
CA HIS A 235 -14.39 6.43 -6.43
C HIS A 235 -14.34 7.53 -7.48
N ASP A 236 -15.49 7.86 -8.08
CA ASP A 236 -15.61 8.86 -9.13
C ASP A 236 -15.27 10.27 -8.63
N ALA A 237 -15.66 10.60 -7.39
CA ALA A 237 -15.27 11.85 -6.76
C ALA A 237 -13.75 11.96 -6.60
N ALA A 238 -13.09 10.91 -6.10
CA ALA A 238 -11.63 10.86 -5.98
C ALA A 238 -10.94 10.88 -7.34
N LEU A 239 -11.48 10.19 -8.34
CA LEU A 239 -11.00 10.20 -9.72
C LEU A 239 -11.05 11.62 -10.31
N ARG A 240 -12.20 12.30 -10.20
CA ARG A 240 -12.36 13.70 -10.65
C ARG A 240 -11.40 14.64 -9.94
N LEU A 241 -11.19 14.46 -8.64
CA LEU A 241 -10.23 15.26 -7.88
C LEU A 241 -8.79 15.02 -8.37
N ALA A 242 -8.41 13.77 -8.57
CA ALA A 242 -7.08 13.40 -9.07
C ALA A 242 -6.81 13.95 -10.47
N LEU A 243 -7.81 13.90 -11.37
CA LEU A 243 -7.70 14.45 -12.72
C LEU A 243 -7.51 15.98 -12.75
N LYS A 244 -8.00 16.71 -11.73
CA LYS A 244 -7.86 18.17 -11.60
C LYS A 244 -6.62 18.59 -10.80
N SER A 245 -6.05 17.69 -10.01
CA SER A 245 -4.97 18.00 -9.08
C SER A 245 -3.61 18.02 -9.79
N HIS A 246 -2.72 18.90 -9.32
CA HIS A 246 -1.29 18.80 -9.60
C HIS A 246 -0.60 18.17 -8.38
N PRO A 247 0.14 17.05 -8.53
CA PRO A 247 0.90 16.49 -7.43
C PRO A 247 1.88 17.54 -6.90
N LYS A 248 1.97 17.65 -5.58
CA LYS A 248 2.88 18.57 -4.90
C LYS A 248 4.12 17.80 -4.49
N TYR A 249 5.27 18.27 -4.97
CA TYR A 249 6.57 17.79 -4.53
C TYR A 249 7.06 18.71 -3.42
N LEU A 250 7.05 18.21 -2.18
CA LEU A 250 7.56 18.95 -1.03
C LEU A 250 9.02 18.56 -0.78
N GLY A 251 9.94 19.49 -1.05
CA GLY A 251 11.38 19.33 -0.80
C GLY A 251 12.27 19.57 -2.02
N ALA A 252 12.50 20.82 -2.40
CA ALA A 252 13.51 21.19 -3.42
C ALA A 252 14.13 22.59 -3.19
N HIS A 253 14.29 23.04 -1.94
CA HIS A 253 14.96 24.33 -1.63
C HIS A 253 16.41 24.19 -1.15
N LEU A 254 17.00 23.00 -1.21
CA LEU A 254 18.40 22.78 -0.83
C LEU A 254 19.12 21.78 -1.74
N ILE A 255 18.98 21.92 -3.07
CA ILE A 255 19.98 21.35 -3.99
C ILE A 255 21.05 22.43 -4.20
N LYS A 256 22.08 22.44 -3.32
CA LYS A 256 23.33 23.13 -3.65
C LYS A 256 24.09 22.25 -4.64
N LYS A 257 24.76 22.87 -5.62
CA LYS A 257 25.76 22.17 -6.45
C LYS A 257 26.83 21.54 -5.53
N ARG A 258 27.56 20.53 -6.04
CA ARG A 258 28.74 19.94 -5.35
C ARG A 258 29.79 20.97 -4.88
N ASP A 259 29.73 22.21 -5.38
CA ASP A 259 30.60 23.34 -5.03
C ASP A 259 30.03 24.30 -3.95
N GLY A 260 28.84 24.01 -3.40
CA GLY A 260 28.24 24.81 -2.33
C GLY A 260 27.57 26.12 -2.77
N SER A 261 27.53 26.43 -4.07
CA SER A 261 26.85 27.63 -4.57
C SER A 261 25.32 27.42 -4.71
N PRO A 262 24.49 28.47 -4.47
CA PRO A 262 23.06 28.40 -4.70
C PRO A 262 22.76 28.29 -6.20
N LEU A 263 21.82 27.41 -6.57
CA LEU A 263 21.22 27.46 -7.91
C LEU A 263 20.47 28.79 -8.01
N ARG A 264 20.88 29.66 -8.95
CA ARG A 264 20.19 30.92 -9.21
C ARG A 264 18.72 30.62 -9.51
N GLY A 265 17.84 31.02 -8.59
CA GLY A 265 16.41 30.99 -8.76
C GLY A 265 16.00 31.89 -9.92
N GLY A 266 15.54 31.28 -11.01
CA GLY A 266 14.62 31.90 -11.95
C GLY A 266 13.22 31.77 -11.39
N ARG A 267 12.51 32.90 -11.30
CA ARG A 267 11.11 33.02 -10.90
C ARG A 267 10.22 32.10 -11.76
N ASP A 268 9.11 31.65 -11.18
CA ASP A 268 7.91 31.16 -11.84
C ASP A 268 8.07 30.62 -13.26
N THR A 269 8.24 29.30 -13.39
CA THR A 269 7.65 28.57 -14.51
C THR A 269 7.14 27.23 -14.00
N MET A 270 5.82 27.09 -13.89
CA MET A 270 5.17 25.81 -14.16
C MET A 270 5.74 25.35 -15.50
N LYS A 271 6.49 24.25 -15.51
CA LYS A 271 6.78 23.54 -16.75
C LYS A 271 5.73 22.45 -16.88
N ASP A 272 4.83 22.67 -17.82
CA ASP A 272 3.95 21.64 -18.35
C ASP A 272 4.79 20.44 -18.76
N VAL A 273 4.45 19.29 -18.19
CA VAL A 273 4.85 17.99 -18.75
C VAL A 273 3.99 17.81 -20.00
N PRO A 274 4.57 17.56 -21.19
CA PRO A 274 3.78 17.36 -22.39
C PRO A 274 2.86 16.15 -22.21
N ASP A 275 1.58 16.32 -22.57
CA ASP A 275 0.61 15.23 -22.64
C ASP A 275 1.12 14.17 -23.64
N VAL A 276 1.53 13.01 -23.12
CA VAL A 276 1.70 11.76 -23.87
C VAL A 276 0.92 10.66 -23.15
#